data_AF-A0A661DVQ7-F1
#
_entry.id   AF-A0A661DVQ7-F1
#
_cell.length_a   1.000
_cell.length_b   1.000
_cell.length_c   1.000
_cell.angle_alpha   90.00
_cell.angle_beta   90.00
_cell.angle_gamma   90.00
#
_symmetry.space_group_name_H-M   'P 1'
#
loop_
_entity.id
_entity.type
_entity.pdbx_description
1 polymer ?
#
loop_
_entity_poly.entity_id
_entity_poly.type
_entity_poly.pdbx_seq_one_letter_code
_entity_poly.pdbx_strand_id
1 'polypeptide(L)'
;REHDKLPAKEESKVLADVTEQVERWIALEEFMPTPWSTPFELPDNLPEKIASLDDIESLCESLRHAWDLGLNPIPDLIDTLESKGVKVFITRYDGHKKFNGLSTVVNGSPLVVVGKHWPGDRQRFTLAHELGHLVLKGRLTKKLEPKEEAACHRFAGAFLAPALMVRKALGEHRTWLEPQELNLLKDEFGLSMGAWTYRAFDLGILRKQTMQSIWRHFRAKGWKEKEPDPQYPQEQPRLFAQMVYRALAEDLFGESKAAELLGMSVMDLHACRNMECPDEVVNQ
;
A
#
# COMPACT_ATOMS: atom_id res chain seq x y z
N ARG A 1 0.40 -14.52 -1.70
CA ARG A 1 0.79 -14.62 -3.14
C ARG A 1 2.08 -13.84 -3.29
N GLU A 2 3.13 -14.40 -3.90
CA GLU A 2 4.41 -13.68 -4.07
C GLU A 2 4.57 -13.27 -5.54
N HIS A 3 4.86 -11.98 -5.80
CA HIS A 3 4.88 -11.40 -7.14
C HIS A 3 6.22 -11.56 -7.89
N ASP A 4 7.32 -11.84 -7.17
CA ASP A 4 8.64 -12.10 -7.74
C ASP A 4 9.31 -13.22 -6.93
N LYS A 5 9.85 -14.26 -7.60
CA LYS A 5 10.55 -15.34 -6.91
C LYS A 5 11.85 -14.81 -6.31
N LEU A 6 11.84 -14.53 -5.02
CA LEU A 6 13.06 -14.29 -4.27
C LEU A 6 13.93 -15.57 -4.26
N PRO A 7 15.27 -15.43 -4.15
CA PRO A 7 16.09 -16.58 -3.79
C PRO A 7 15.58 -17.16 -2.45
N ALA A 8 15.49 -18.49 -2.33
CA ALA A 8 14.91 -19.16 -1.16
C ALA A 8 15.44 -18.65 0.21
N LYS A 9 16.72 -18.26 0.28
CA LYS A 9 17.32 -17.68 1.48
C LYS A 9 16.74 -16.30 1.84
N GLU A 10 16.46 -15.45 0.86
CA GLU A 10 15.85 -14.13 1.09
C GLU A 10 14.36 -14.28 1.41
N GLU A 11 13.67 -15.18 0.71
CA GLU A 11 12.27 -15.54 1.02
C GLU A 11 12.11 -16.02 2.47
N SER A 12 13.01 -16.89 2.95
CA SER A 12 12.99 -17.35 4.35
C SER A 12 13.20 -16.22 5.36
N LYS A 13 14.01 -15.20 5.03
CA LYS A 13 14.19 -14.04 5.92
C LYS A 13 12.94 -13.17 5.98
N VAL A 14 12.31 -12.91 4.83
CA VAL A 14 11.03 -12.17 4.77
C VAL A 14 9.97 -12.91 5.58
N LEU A 15 9.85 -14.23 5.40
CA LEU A 15 8.88 -15.03 6.14
C LEU A 15 9.15 -15.01 7.65
N ALA A 16 10.40 -15.13 8.09
CA ALA A 16 10.75 -15.08 9.51
C ALA A 16 10.40 -13.72 10.13
N ASP A 17 10.78 -12.62 9.47
CA ASP A 17 10.49 -11.24 9.90
C ASP A 17 8.99 -10.95 9.97
N VAL A 18 8.23 -11.38 8.95
CA VAL A 18 6.77 -11.22 8.95
C VAL A 18 6.13 -12.09 10.03
N THR A 19 6.63 -13.29 10.26
CA THR A 19 6.12 -14.19 11.31
C THR A 19 6.32 -13.55 12.69
N GLU A 20 7.50 -13.02 12.98
CA GLU A 20 7.77 -12.30 14.22
C GLU A 20 6.84 -11.09 14.41
N GLN A 21 6.63 -10.30 13.36
CA GLN A 21 5.70 -9.16 13.40
C GLN A 21 4.25 -9.61 13.66
N VAL A 22 3.80 -10.69 13.03
CA VAL A 22 2.47 -11.27 13.23
C VAL A 22 2.30 -11.83 14.65
N GLU A 23 3.31 -12.52 15.18
CA GLU A 23 3.31 -13.04 16.55
C GLU A 23 3.18 -11.93 17.57
N ARG A 24 3.89 -10.80 17.38
CA ARG A 24 3.75 -9.62 18.25
C ARG A 24 2.35 -9.01 18.19
N TRP A 25 1.72 -8.98 17.03
CA TRP A 25 0.32 -8.56 16.88
C TRP A 25 -0.65 -9.49 17.61
N ILE A 26 -0.49 -10.80 17.44
CA ILE A 26 -1.33 -11.81 18.12
C ILE A 26 -1.16 -11.67 19.64
N ALA A 27 0.08 -11.58 20.12
CA ALA A 27 0.37 -11.40 21.53
C ALA A 27 -0.25 -10.12 22.09
N LEU A 28 -0.21 -9.00 21.35
CA LEU A 28 -0.88 -7.77 21.74
C LEU A 28 -2.41 -7.96 21.83
N GLU A 29 -3.01 -8.64 20.84
CA GLU A 29 -4.46 -8.90 20.80
C GLU A 29 -4.94 -9.78 21.97
N GLU A 30 -4.11 -10.67 22.51
CA GLU A 30 -4.44 -11.50 23.69
C GLU A 30 -4.65 -10.68 24.98
N PHE A 31 -4.01 -9.50 25.09
CA PHE A 31 -4.19 -8.61 26.25
C PHE A 31 -5.41 -7.69 26.11
N MET A 32 -6.02 -7.60 24.92
CA MET A 32 -7.10 -6.65 24.68
C MET A 32 -8.44 -7.19 25.19
N PRO A 33 -9.16 -6.45 26.06
CA PRO A 33 -10.44 -6.90 26.61
C PRO A 33 -11.55 -6.97 25.56
N THR A 34 -11.39 -6.26 24.44
CA THR A 34 -12.29 -6.28 23.27
C THR A 34 -11.46 -6.20 22.00
N PRO A 35 -11.87 -6.84 20.89
CA PRO A 35 -11.18 -6.67 19.61
C PRO A 35 -11.16 -5.19 19.21
N TRP A 36 -9.97 -4.58 19.18
CA TRP A 36 -9.78 -3.20 18.73
C TRP A 36 -9.52 -3.13 17.22
N SER A 37 -9.11 -4.25 16.61
CA SER A 37 -9.00 -4.36 15.16
C SER A 37 -10.40 -4.50 14.55
N THR A 38 -10.69 -3.64 13.57
CA THR A 38 -11.91 -3.78 12.76
C THR A 38 -11.72 -5.00 11.86
N PRO A 39 -12.68 -5.93 11.77
CA PRO A 39 -12.58 -7.02 10.80
C PRO A 39 -12.61 -6.45 9.38
N PHE A 40 -11.80 -7.02 8.49
CA PHE A 40 -11.87 -6.63 7.08
C PHE A 40 -13.15 -7.16 6.45
N GLU A 41 -14.03 -6.22 6.09
CA GLU A 41 -15.28 -6.49 5.42
C GLU A 41 -15.36 -5.68 4.12
N LEU A 42 -15.77 -6.35 3.05
CA LEU A 42 -16.02 -5.68 1.79
C LEU A 42 -17.43 -5.10 1.80
N PRO A 43 -17.62 -3.84 1.38
CA PRO A 43 -18.95 -3.25 1.29
C PRO A 43 -19.90 -4.06 0.39
N ASP A 44 -21.16 -4.21 0.81
CA ASP A 44 -22.19 -4.98 0.09
C ASP A 44 -22.56 -4.37 -1.26
N ASN A 45 -22.35 -3.07 -1.45
CA ASN A 45 -22.69 -2.33 -2.67
C ASN A 45 -21.62 -2.43 -3.77
N LEU A 46 -20.57 -3.22 -3.58
CA LEU A 46 -19.57 -3.44 -4.62
C LEU A 46 -20.12 -4.33 -5.75
N PRO A 47 -19.81 -4.03 -7.02
CA PRO A 47 -20.11 -4.92 -8.13
C PRO A 47 -19.67 -6.38 -7.87
N GLU A 48 -20.61 -7.31 -7.92
CA GLU A 48 -20.35 -8.74 -7.68
C GLU A 48 -19.51 -9.39 -8.78
N LYS A 49 -19.61 -8.88 -10.01
CA LYS A 49 -18.93 -9.43 -11.18
C LYS A 49 -18.26 -8.35 -12.02
N ILE A 50 -17.00 -8.60 -12.36
CA ILE A 50 -16.15 -7.75 -13.20
C ILE A 50 -15.90 -8.49 -14.52
N ALA A 51 -16.49 -7.95 -15.60
CA ALA A 51 -16.47 -8.52 -16.95
C ALA A 51 -15.44 -7.84 -17.85
N SER A 52 -15.08 -6.59 -17.55
CA SER A 52 -14.07 -5.79 -18.25
C SER A 52 -13.11 -5.11 -17.28
N LEU A 53 -11.97 -4.63 -17.78
CA LEU A 53 -11.05 -3.80 -16.96
C LEU A 53 -11.65 -2.42 -16.68
N ASP A 54 -12.60 -1.95 -17.50
CA ASP A 54 -13.25 -0.66 -17.30
C ASP A 54 -14.26 -0.73 -16.14
N ASP A 55 -14.82 -1.92 -15.85
CA ASP A 55 -15.71 -2.13 -14.70
C ASP A 55 -14.98 -1.89 -13.36
N ILE A 56 -13.65 -1.99 -13.36
CA ILE A 56 -12.80 -1.73 -12.18
C ILE A 56 -12.86 -0.25 -11.78
N GLU A 57 -13.08 0.66 -12.72
CA GLU A 57 -13.23 2.09 -12.43
C GLU A 57 -14.41 2.33 -11.48
N SER A 58 -15.58 1.81 -11.84
CA SER A 58 -16.79 1.92 -11.02
C SER A 58 -16.67 1.15 -9.70
N LEU A 59 -15.99 -0.01 -9.70
CA LEU A 59 -15.70 -0.73 -8.45
C LEU A 59 -14.84 0.12 -7.49
N CYS A 60 -13.77 0.75 -7.99
CA CYS A 60 -12.91 1.61 -7.18
C CYS A 60 -13.66 2.85 -6.67
N GLU A 61 -14.51 3.47 -7.49
CA GLU A 61 -15.36 4.59 -7.05
C GLU A 61 -16.35 4.17 -5.95
N SER A 62 -17.04 3.04 -6.12
CA SER A 62 -17.93 2.49 -5.09
C SER A 62 -17.19 2.15 -3.80
N LEU A 63 -15.99 1.57 -3.89
CA LEU A 63 -15.16 1.25 -2.73
C LEU A 63 -14.74 2.52 -1.99
N ARG A 64 -14.23 3.53 -2.72
CA ARG A 64 -13.85 4.81 -2.13
C ARG A 64 -15.02 5.52 -1.47
N HIS A 65 -16.21 5.45 -2.08
CA HIS A 65 -17.42 6.02 -1.50
C HIS A 65 -17.82 5.29 -0.21
N ALA A 66 -17.84 3.96 -0.22
CA ALA A 66 -18.17 3.16 0.95
C ALA A 66 -17.15 3.28 2.09
N TRP A 67 -15.91 3.68 1.77
CA TRP A 67 -14.86 3.95 2.75
C TRP A 67 -14.74 5.42 3.14
N ASP A 68 -15.64 6.29 2.66
CA ASP A 68 -15.67 7.74 2.89
C ASP A 68 -14.37 8.47 2.49
N LEU A 69 -13.66 7.96 1.47
CA LEU A 69 -12.40 8.53 0.99
C LEU A 69 -12.59 9.71 0.04
N GLY A 70 -13.82 9.95 -0.43
CA GLY A 70 -14.09 10.92 -1.50
C GLY A 70 -13.26 10.63 -2.76
N LEU A 71 -12.90 11.68 -3.50
CA LEU A 71 -12.12 11.56 -4.76
C LEU A 71 -10.72 12.16 -4.68
N ASN A 72 -10.42 12.92 -3.63
CA ASN A 72 -9.10 13.53 -3.41
C ASN A 72 -8.03 12.46 -3.14
N PRO A 73 -6.74 12.81 -3.25
CA PRO A 73 -5.65 11.95 -2.81
C PRO A 73 -5.88 11.34 -1.43
N ILE A 74 -5.54 10.05 -1.27
CA ILE A 74 -5.55 9.40 0.03
C ILE A 74 -4.33 9.93 0.82
N PRO A 75 -4.51 10.57 2.00
CA PRO A 75 -3.38 11.17 2.72
C PRO A 75 -2.33 10.14 3.16
N ASP A 76 -2.78 9.05 3.79
CA ASP A 76 -1.95 7.93 4.23
C ASP A 76 -2.69 6.62 3.90
N LEU A 77 -2.13 5.85 2.97
CA LEU A 77 -2.75 4.62 2.51
C LEU A 77 -2.58 3.50 3.53
N ILE A 78 -1.45 3.42 4.23
CA ILE A 78 -1.24 2.41 5.28
C ILE A 78 -2.29 2.57 6.38
N ASP A 79 -2.44 3.77 6.94
CA ASP A 79 -3.43 4.07 7.98
C ASP A 79 -4.86 3.78 7.48
N THR A 80 -5.15 4.14 6.23
CA THR A 80 -6.44 3.82 5.60
C THR A 80 -6.68 2.30 5.58
N LEU A 81 -5.72 1.49 5.13
CA LEU A 81 -5.84 0.04 5.07
C LEU A 81 -6.00 -0.59 6.47
N GLU A 82 -5.19 -0.15 7.43
CA GLU A 82 -5.24 -0.62 8.82
C GLU A 82 -6.61 -0.30 9.45
N SER A 83 -7.16 0.88 9.20
CA SER A 83 -8.51 1.28 9.68
C SER A 83 -9.64 0.41 9.12
N LYS A 84 -9.42 -0.26 7.99
CA LYS A 84 -10.37 -1.19 7.35
C LYS A 84 -10.09 -2.64 7.69
N GLY A 85 -9.16 -2.93 8.61
CA GLY A 85 -8.87 -4.29 9.06
C GLY A 85 -7.81 -5.03 8.25
N VAL A 86 -7.08 -4.35 7.37
CA VAL A 86 -5.93 -4.93 6.67
C VAL A 86 -4.67 -4.61 7.44
N LYS A 87 -4.02 -5.62 8.05
CA LYS A 87 -2.76 -5.44 8.77
C LYS A 87 -1.63 -5.17 7.76
N VAL A 88 -0.85 -4.11 7.96
CA VAL A 88 0.25 -3.76 7.05
C VAL A 88 1.59 -3.95 7.76
N PHE A 89 2.49 -4.68 7.12
CA PHE A 89 3.83 -4.95 7.61
C PHE A 89 4.88 -4.43 6.64
N ILE A 90 5.97 -3.91 7.18
CA ILE A 90 7.12 -3.46 6.40
C ILE A 90 8.30 -4.37 6.72
N THR A 91 8.83 -5.05 5.70
CA THR A 91 10.00 -5.91 5.87
C THR A 91 11.28 -5.21 5.44
N ARG A 92 12.33 -5.33 6.25
CA ARG A 92 13.68 -4.84 5.89
C ARG A 92 14.42 -5.79 4.95
N TYR A 93 13.95 -7.04 4.82
CA TYR A 93 14.61 -8.10 4.06
C TYR A 93 14.11 -8.19 2.61
N ASP A 94 13.99 -7.07 1.92
CA ASP A 94 13.43 -7.03 0.56
C ASP A 94 14.40 -7.44 -0.57
N GLY A 95 15.51 -8.10 -0.21
CA GLY A 95 16.54 -8.54 -1.15
C GLY A 95 17.21 -7.41 -1.93
N HIS A 96 17.27 -6.20 -1.36
CA HIS A 96 17.66 -4.96 -2.03
C HIS A 96 16.73 -4.65 -3.23
N LYS A 97 15.46 -4.37 -2.95
CA LYS A 97 14.45 -4.03 -3.97
C LYS A 97 14.13 -5.17 -4.96
N LYS A 98 14.15 -6.42 -4.49
CA LYS A 98 13.68 -7.59 -5.27
C LYS A 98 12.30 -8.06 -4.84
N PHE A 99 11.95 -7.83 -3.58
CA PHE A 99 10.62 -8.08 -3.05
C PHE A 99 9.79 -6.80 -3.15
N ASN A 100 8.67 -6.84 -3.88
CA ASN A 100 7.74 -5.71 -3.93
C ASN A 100 6.77 -5.75 -2.76
N GLY A 101 5.99 -6.82 -2.68
CA GLY A 101 5.03 -7.06 -1.64
C GLY A 101 4.37 -8.43 -1.79
N LEU A 102 3.56 -8.77 -0.79
CA LEU A 102 2.67 -9.92 -0.81
C LEU A 102 1.43 -9.61 0.02
N SER A 103 0.33 -10.28 -0.30
CA SER A 103 -0.84 -10.41 0.56
C SER A 103 -1.09 -11.87 0.97
N THR A 104 -1.59 -12.04 2.19
CA THR A 104 -2.06 -13.33 2.72
C THR A 104 -3.15 -13.12 3.78
N VAL A 105 -3.73 -14.20 4.28
CA VAL A 105 -4.71 -14.17 5.37
C VAL A 105 -4.19 -15.02 6.51
N VAL A 106 -4.14 -14.45 7.72
CA VAL A 106 -3.74 -15.15 8.96
C VAL A 106 -4.87 -15.01 9.96
N ASN A 107 -5.35 -16.13 10.51
CA ASN A 107 -6.47 -16.18 11.46
C ASN A 107 -7.71 -15.39 10.99
N GLY A 108 -8.00 -15.43 9.67
CA GLY A 108 -9.12 -14.70 9.07
C GLY A 108 -8.86 -13.22 8.80
N SER A 109 -7.76 -12.65 9.29
CA SER A 109 -7.37 -11.26 9.03
C SER A 109 -6.49 -11.16 7.79
N PRO A 110 -6.82 -10.33 6.79
CA PRO A 110 -5.92 -10.08 5.69
C PRO A 110 -4.72 -9.25 6.17
N LEU A 111 -3.56 -9.60 5.66
CA LEU A 111 -2.35 -8.83 5.85
C LEU A 111 -1.65 -8.58 4.52
N VAL A 112 -0.96 -7.45 4.45
CA VAL A 112 -0.14 -7.02 3.34
C VAL A 112 1.26 -6.73 3.85
N VAL A 113 2.28 -7.24 3.15
CA VAL A 113 3.69 -6.97 3.46
C VAL A 113 4.30 -6.21 2.29
N VAL A 114 5.08 -5.18 2.57
CA VAL A 114 5.84 -4.42 1.56
C VAL A 114 7.30 -4.25 1.96
N GLY A 115 8.19 -4.12 0.97
CA GLY A 115 9.62 -3.92 1.20
C GLY A 115 9.97 -2.49 1.67
N LYS A 116 10.88 -2.37 2.65
CA LYS A 116 11.31 -1.09 3.23
C LYS A 116 12.08 -0.19 2.27
N HIS A 117 12.75 -0.69 1.22
CA HIS A 117 13.65 0.14 0.42
C HIS A 117 12.96 0.80 -0.80
N TRP A 118 11.65 0.61 -0.99
CA TRP A 118 10.92 1.21 -2.12
C TRP A 118 10.49 2.66 -1.85
N PRO A 119 10.62 3.58 -2.82
CA PRO A 119 10.01 4.90 -2.72
C PRO A 119 8.51 4.84 -2.40
N GLY A 120 7.97 5.86 -1.71
CA GLY A 120 6.61 5.82 -1.18
C GLY A 120 5.51 5.72 -2.22
N ASP A 121 5.72 6.26 -3.41
CA ASP A 121 4.78 6.12 -4.54
C ASP A 121 4.69 4.67 -5.03
N ARG A 122 5.82 3.96 -5.08
CA ARG A 122 5.86 2.52 -5.38
C ARG A 122 5.30 1.70 -4.22
N GLN A 123 5.59 2.07 -2.98
CA GLN A 123 5.00 1.45 -1.79
C GLN A 123 3.47 1.54 -1.84
N ARG A 124 2.91 2.73 -2.06
CA ARG A 124 1.46 2.95 -2.20
C ARG A 124 0.86 2.15 -3.34
N PHE A 125 1.52 2.13 -4.50
CA PHE A 125 1.03 1.34 -5.64
C PHE A 125 1.02 -0.16 -5.33
N THR A 126 2.05 -0.69 -4.68
CA THR A 126 2.09 -2.09 -4.24
C THR A 126 1.00 -2.38 -3.21
N LEU A 127 0.82 -1.55 -2.19
CA LEU A 127 -0.25 -1.70 -1.20
C LEU A 127 -1.64 -1.73 -1.87
N ALA A 128 -1.89 -0.80 -2.79
CA ALA A 128 -3.15 -0.75 -3.53
C ALA A 128 -3.33 -1.96 -4.47
N HIS A 129 -2.25 -2.48 -5.05
CA HIS A 129 -2.27 -3.70 -5.86
C HIS A 129 -2.65 -4.93 -5.04
N GLU A 130 -2.05 -5.08 -3.85
CA GLU A 130 -2.38 -6.15 -2.91
C GLU A 130 -3.81 -6.04 -2.38
N LEU A 131 -4.29 -4.81 -2.08
CA LEU A 131 -5.71 -4.59 -1.80
C LEU A 131 -6.57 -5.02 -2.99
N GLY A 132 -6.14 -4.77 -4.23
CA GLY A 132 -6.80 -5.22 -5.45
C GLY A 132 -7.03 -6.73 -5.47
N HIS A 133 -6.05 -7.54 -5.06
CA HIS A 133 -6.23 -8.98 -4.94
C HIS A 133 -7.32 -9.35 -3.93
N LEU A 134 -7.37 -8.68 -2.78
CA LEU A 134 -8.39 -8.93 -1.76
C LEU A 134 -9.80 -8.56 -2.26
N VAL A 135 -9.93 -7.39 -2.89
CA VAL A 135 -11.22 -6.86 -3.35
C VAL A 135 -11.73 -7.63 -4.58
N LEU A 136 -10.88 -7.95 -5.55
CA LEU A 136 -11.27 -8.61 -6.80
C LEU A 136 -11.47 -10.13 -6.66
N LYS A 137 -11.04 -10.73 -5.54
CA LYS A 137 -11.16 -12.17 -5.29
C LYS A 137 -12.61 -12.64 -5.47
N GLY A 138 -12.79 -13.61 -6.36
CA GLY A 138 -14.11 -14.19 -6.67
C GLY A 138 -15.04 -13.30 -7.51
N ARG A 139 -14.63 -12.08 -7.87
CA ARG A 139 -15.44 -11.14 -8.68
C ARG A 139 -15.06 -11.15 -10.16
N LEU A 140 -13.84 -11.56 -10.50
CA LEU A 140 -13.42 -11.64 -11.90
C LEU A 140 -14.18 -12.74 -12.65
N THR A 141 -14.72 -12.42 -13.82
CA THR A 141 -15.28 -13.44 -14.72
C THR A 141 -14.19 -14.39 -15.21
N LYS A 142 -14.56 -15.61 -15.64
CA LYS A 142 -13.63 -16.60 -16.25
C LYS A 142 -12.76 -16.05 -17.39
N LYS A 143 -13.23 -15.00 -18.08
CA LYS A 143 -12.49 -14.30 -19.13
C LYS A 143 -11.36 -13.42 -18.57
N LEU A 144 -11.54 -12.84 -17.38
CA LEU A 144 -10.59 -11.95 -16.71
C LEU A 144 -9.75 -12.65 -15.64
N GLU A 145 -10.15 -13.82 -15.12
CA GLU A 145 -9.35 -14.61 -14.18
C GLU A 145 -7.89 -14.79 -14.65
N PRO A 146 -7.60 -15.13 -15.93
CA PRO A 146 -6.21 -15.23 -16.41
C PRO A 146 -5.45 -13.88 -16.46
N LYS A 147 -6.15 -12.76 -16.28
CA LYS A 147 -5.63 -11.38 -16.31
C LYS A 147 -5.73 -10.69 -14.95
N GLU A 148 -5.84 -11.46 -13.87
CA GLU A 148 -5.98 -10.93 -12.51
C GLU A 148 -4.89 -9.90 -12.16
N GLU A 149 -3.63 -10.15 -12.51
CA GLU A 149 -2.53 -9.20 -12.28
C GLU A 149 -2.77 -7.85 -12.98
N ALA A 150 -3.23 -7.88 -14.23
CA ALA A 150 -3.57 -6.67 -14.97
C ALA A 150 -4.79 -5.96 -14.35
N ALA A 151 -5.76 -6.72 -13.83
CA ALA A 151 -6.89 -6.18 -13.10
C ALA A 151 -6.45 -5.52 -11.78
N CYS A 152 -5.52 -6.11 -11.04
CA CYS A 152 -4.99 -5.55 -9.79
C CYS A 152 -4.13 -4.31 -10.05
N HIS A 153 -3.35 -4.26 -11.15
CA HIS A 153 -2.69 -3.03 -11.59
C HIS A 153 -3.68 -1.93 -11.97
N ARG A 154 -4.75 -2.27 -12.70
CA ARG A 154 -5.82 -1.32 -13.03
C ARG A 154 -6.52 -0.81 -11.77
N PHE A 155 -6.79 -1.69 -10.81
CA PHE A 155 -7.35 -1.35 -9.51
C PHE A 155 -6.45 -0.39 -8.75
N ALA A 156 -5.14 -0.68 -8.63
CA ALA A 156 -4.21 0.19 -7.91
C ALA A 156 -4.19 1.62 -8.47
N GLY A 157 -4.12 1.75 -9.81
CA GLY A 157 -4.16 3.04 -10.48
C GLY A 157 -5.50 3.78 -10.29
N ALA A 158 -6.63 3.08 -10.46
CA ALA A 158 -7.97 3.67 -10.34
C ALA A 158 -8.33 4.04 -8.89
N PHE A 159 -7.90 3.24 -7.91
CA PHE A 159 -8.12 3.48 -6.49
C PHE A 159 -7.31 4.67 -5.99
N LEU A 160 -6.04 4.80 -6.38
CA LEU A 160 -5.18 5.91 -5.99
C LEU A 160 -5.50 7.21 -6.75
N ALA A 161 -5.82 7.11 -8.04
CA ALA A 161 -6.15 8.24 -8.90
C ALA A 161 -7.47 7.98 -9.67
N PRO A 162 -8.61 8.37 -9.08
CA PRO A 162 -9.94 8.18 -9.68
C PRO A 162 -10.04 8.85 -11.05
N ALA A 163 -10.80 8.25 -11.96
CA ALA A 163 -10.89 8.70 -13.36
C ALA A 163 -11.27 10.18 -13.50
N LEU A 164 -12.23 10.65 -12.69
CA LEU A 164 -12.64 12.05 -12.68
C LEU A 164 -11.49 13.00 -12.33
N MET A 165 -10.67 12.64 -11.34
CA MET A 165 -9.54 13.49 -10.92
C MET A 165 -8.42 13.49 -11.96
N VAL A 166 -8.16 12.33 -12.58
CA VAL A 166 -7.17 12.24 -13.66
C VAL A 166 -7.60 13.10 -14.85
N ARG A 167 -8.88 13.07 -15.24
CA ARG A 167 -9.41 13.92 -16.33
C ARG A 167 -9.41 15.41 -15.97
N LYS A 168 -9.64 15.77 -14.69
CA LYS A 168 -9.49 17.16 -14.23
C LYS A 168 -8.04 17.65 -14.31
N ALA A 169 -7.09 16.80 -13.93
CA ALA A 169 -5.67 17.13 -13.93
C ALA A 169 -5.08 17.21 -15.35
N LEU A 170 -5.39 16.22 -16.20
CA LEU A 170 -4.74 16.05 -17.50
C LEU A 170 -5.62 16.48 -18.69
N GLY A 171 -6.91 16.73 -18.49
CA GLY A 171 -7.89 16.90 -19.55
C GLY A 171 -8.29 15.60 -20.25
N GLU A 172 -9.11 15.71 -21.29
CA GLU A 172 -9.65 14.56 -22.03
C GLU A 172 -8.69 13.97 -23.07
N HIS A 173 -7.71 14.76 -23.52
CA HIS A 173 -6.78 14.33 -24.56
C HIS A 173 -5.42 15.02 -24.42
N ARG A 174 -4.34 14.24 -24.53
CA ARG A 174 -2.96 14.73 -24.49
C ARG A 174 -2.12 14.14 -25.62
N THR A 175 -1.30 14.99 -26.23
CA THR A 175 -0.29 14.57 -27.23
C THR A 175 1.06 14.26 -26.58
N TRP A 176 1.27 14.74 -25.35
CA TRP A 176 2.44 14.57 -24.51
C TRP A 176 2.05 14.86 -23.05
N LEU A 177 2.76 14.26 -22.09
CA LEU A 177 2.66 14.60 -20.67
C LEU A 177 4.02 15.15 -20.23
N GLU A 178 4.04 16.36 -19.69
CA GLU A 178 5.30 16.97 -19.31
C GLU A 178 5.86 16.31 -18.04
N PRO A 179 7.14 15.91 -17.99
CA PRO A 179 7.69 15.25 -16.81
C PRO A 179 7.52 16.06 -15.51
N GLN A 180 7.63 17.39 -15.58
CA GLN A 180 7.42 18.25 -14.41
C GLN A 180 5.95 18.27 -13.95
N GLU A 181 5.01 18.26 -14.88
CA GLU A 181 3.56 18.12 -14.58
C GLU A 181 3.30 16.78 -13.87
N LEU A 182 3.86 15.69 -14.40
CA LEU A 182 3.76 14.36 -13.76
C LEU A 182 4.39 14.31 -12.38
N ASN A 183 5.51 15.00 -12.17
CA ASN A 183 6.19 15.04 -10.87
C ASN A 183 5.36 15.81 -9.82
N LEU A 184 4.69 16.89 -10.21
CA LEU A 184 3.76 17.62 -9.33
C LEU A 184 2.55 16.75 -8.97
N LEU A 185 1.99 16.03 -9.94
CA LEU A 185 0.88 15.10 -9.69
C LEU A 185 1.29 13.89 -8.84
N LYS A 186 2.55 13.46 -8.95
CA LYS A 186 3.13 12.45 -8.06
C LYS A 186 3.17 12.92 -6.61
N ASP A 187 3.64 14.15 -6.39
CA ASP A 187 3.69 14.76 -5.05
C ASP A 187 2.29 14.93 -4.45
N GLU A 188 1.29 15.26 -5.28
CA GLU A 188 -0.09 15.43 -4.82
C GLU A 188 -0.81 14.10 -4.54
N PHE A 189 -0.67 13.09 -5.41
CA PHE A 189 -1.46 11.84 -5.32
C PHE A 189 -0.71 10.65 -4.71
N GLY A 190 0.61 10.72 -4.60
CA GLY A 190 1.43 9.57 -4.21
C GLY A 190 1.42 8.45 -5.25
N LEU A 191 1.28 8.81 -6.53
CA LEU A 191 1.30 7.90 -7.68
C LEU A 191 2.48 8.26 -8.58
N SER A 192 3.32 7.29 -8.95
CA SER A 192 4.54 7.55 -9.70
C SER A 192 4.28 8.18 -11.08
N MET A 193 5.26 8.89 -11.65
CA MET A 193 5.15 9.46 -13.00
C MET A 193 4.85 8.38 -14.06
N GLY A 194 5.46 7.20 -13.89
CA GLY A 194 5.19 6.03 -14.72
C GLY A 194 3.75 5.53 -14.58
N ALA A 195 3.22 5.46 -13.36
CA ALA A 195 1.86 5.01 -13.12
C ALA A 195 0.82 6.03 -13.61
N TRP A 196 1.08 7.34 -13.50
CA TRP A 196 0.27 8.39 -14.16
C TRP A 196 0.25 8.23 -15.68
N THR A 197 1.39 7.89 -16.29
CA THR A 197 1.49 7.65 -17.73
C THR A 197 0.62 6.46 -18.16
N TYR A 198 0.62 5.37 -17.38
CA TYR A 198 -0.28 4.24 -17.61
C TYR A 198 -1.75 4.61 -17.37
N ARG A 199 -2.04 5.36 -16.32
CA ARG A 199 -3.40 5.80 -15.98
C ARG A 199 -4.02 6.66 -17.08
N ALA A 200 -3.24 7.57 -17.66
CA ALA A 200 -3.67 8.39 -18.78
C ALA A 200 -3.92 7.55 -20.04
N PHE A 201 -3.12 6.50 -20.29
CA PHE A 201 -3.38 5.55 -21.37
C PHE A 201 -4.65 4.73 -21.12
N ASP A 202 -4.82 4.23 -19.90
CA ASP A 202 -5.94 3.43 -19.44
C ASP A 202 -7.29 4.14 -19.62
N LEU A 203 -7.31 5.46 -19.41
CA LEU A 203 -8.49 6.32 -19.57
C LEU A 203 -8.67 6.88 -20.99
N GLY A 204 -7.80 6.52 -21.93
CA GLY A 204 -7.84 6.99 -23.31
C GLY A 204 -7.39 8.45 -23.52
N ILE A 205 -6.85 9.10 -22.48
CA ILE A 205 -6.27 10.45 -22.56
C ILE A 205 -5.01 10.44 -23.43
N LEU A 206 -4.23 9.35 -23.35
CA LEU A 206 -3.07 9.10 -24.19
C LEU A 206 -3.30 7.96 -25.19
N ARG A 207 -2.77 8.15 -26.40
CA ARG A 207 -2.60 7.06 -27.37
C ARG A 207 -1.39 6.20 -27.00
N LYS A 208 -1.44 4.91 -27.38
CA LYS A 208 -0.36 3.94 -27.14
C LYS A 208 1.01 4.42 -27.63
N GLN A 209 1.07 5.06 -28.80
CA GLN A 209 2.32 5.56 -29.39
C GLN A 209 2.94 6.69 -28.54
N THR A 210 2.11 7.56 -27.97
CA THR A 210 2.56 8.63 -27.07
C THR A 210 3.09 8.04 -25.77
N MET A 211 2.35 7.11 -25.15
CA MET A 211 2.78 6.40 -23.95
C MET A 211 4.16 5.73 -24.16
N GLN A 212 4.35 5.04 -25.30
CA GLN A 212 5.64 4.44 -25.66
C GLN A 212 6.77 5.47 -25.83
N SER A 213 6.46 6.67 -26.30
CA SER A 213 7.44 7.76 -26.47
C SER A 213 7.85 8.37 -25.13
N ILE A 214 6.91 8.55 -24.20
CA ILE A 214 7.20 8.94 -22.82
C ILE A 214 8.09 7.89 -22.14
N TRP A 215 7.78 6.60 -22.27
CA TRP A 215 8.62 5.53 -21.73
C TRP A 215 10.03 5.48 -22.32
N ARG A 216 10.19 5.79 -23.61
CA ARG A 216 11.52 5.95 -24.22
C ARG A 216 12.27 7.12 -23.60
N HIS A 217 11.61 8.25 -23.38
CA HIS A 217 12.18 9.40 -22.69
C HIS A 217 12.63 9.04 -21.26
N PHE A 218 11.76 8.37 -20.48
CA PHE A 218 12.08 7.95 -19.11
C PHE A 218 13.28 7.01 -19.07
N ARG A 219 13.35 6.03 -19.99
CA ARG A 219 14.51 5.13 -20.10
C ARG A 219 15.79 5.89 -20.42
N ALA A 220 15.75 6.83 -21.37
CA ALA A 220 16.92 7.64 -21.73
C ALA A 220 17.44 8.51 -20.57
N LYS A 221 16.56 8.87 -19.64
CA LYS A 221 16.89 9.63 -18.42
C LYS A 221 17.20 8.76 -17.20
N GLY A 222 17.05 7.44 -17.29
CA GLY A 222 17.18 6.52 -16.14
C GLY A 222 15.96 6.47 -15.21
N TRP A 223 14.89 7.20 -15.52
CA TRP A 223 13.70 7.36 -14.67
C TRP A 223 12.82 6.13 -14.56
N LYS A 224 13.08 5.09 -15.36
CA LYS A 224 12.45 3.77 -15.19
C LYS A 224 12.85 3.09 -13.87
N GLU A 225 14.11 3.26 -13.46
CA GLU A 225 14.64 2.58 -12.27
C GLU A 225 14.53 3.49 -11.03
N LYS A 226 14.78 4.78 -11.20
CA LYS A 226 14.60 5.80 -10.16
C LYS A 226 14.10 7.10 -10.80
N GLU A 227 12.87 7.48 -10.48
CA GLU A 227 12.32 8.79 -10.88
C GLU A 227 13.12 9.95 -10.27
N PRO A 228 13.02 11.19 -10.81
CA PRO A 228 13.71 12.36 -10.26
C PRO A 228 13.45 12.57 -8.77
N ASP A 229 14.44 13.14 -8.06
CA ASP A 229 14.27 13.58 -6.67
C ASP A 229 13.53 14.94 -6.60
N PRO A 230 12.80 15.22 -5.51
CA PRO A 230 12.61 14.37 -4.33
C PRO A 230 11.71 13.14 -4.60
N GLN A 231 12.03 12.02 -3.95
CA GLN A 231 11.13 10.86 -3.95
C GLN A 231 9.90 11.14 -3.09
N TYR A 232 8.76 10.52 -3.44
CA TYR A 232 7.58 10.56 -2.57
C TYR A 232 7.89 9.87 -1.24
N PRO A 233 7.55 10.48 -0.08
CA PRO A 233 7.89 9.95 1.23
C PRO A 233 7.22 8.60 1.49
N GLN A 234 7.92 7.71 2.18
CA GLN A 234 7.37 6.42 2.60
C GLN A 234 6.36 6.62 3.73
N GLU A 235 5.30 5.80 3.71
CA GLU A 235 4.33 5.69 4.80
C GLU A 235 4.80 4.60 5.77
N GLN A 236 4.43 4.75 7.06
CA GLN A 236 4.78 3.81 8.12
C GLN A 236 3.52 3.35 8.85
N PRO A 237 3.39 2.05 9.21
CA PRO A 237 2.30 1.57 10.05
C PRO A 237 2.43 2.17 11.44
N ARG A 238 1.33 2.69 11.97
CA ARG A 238 1.30 3.37 13.27
C ARG A 238 0.36 2.70 14.26
N LEU A 239 -0.62 1.94 13.76
CA LEU A 239 -1.68 1.38 14.59
C LEU A 239 -1.11 0.45 15.68
N PHE A 240 -0.17 -0.43 15.34
CA PHE A 240 0.44 -1.34 16.30
C PHE A 240 1.05 -0.59 17.50
N ALA A 241 1.91 0.39 17.23
CA ALA A 241 2.57 1.16 18.28
C ALA A 241 1.54 1.96 19.11
N GLN A 242 0.56 2.58 18.46
CA GLN A 242 -0.54 3.27 19.16
C GLN A 242 -1.30 2.32 20.10
N MET A 243 -1.56 1.09 19.67
CA MET A 243 -2.25 0.08 20.47
C MET A 243 -1.39 -0.40 21.65
N VAL A 244 -0.08 -0.59 21.46
CA VAL A 244 0.83 -0.93 22.57
C VAL A 244 0.85 0.18 23.62
N TYR A 245 1.01 1.44 23.21
CA TYR A 245 1.01 2.57 24.15
C TYR A 245 -0.34 2.75 24.84
N ARG A 246 -1.46 2.52 24.14
CA ARG A 246 -2.79 2.53 24.75
C ARG A 246 -2.93 1.41 25.79
N ALA A 247 -2.55 0.17 25.45
CA ALA A 247 -2.65 -0.96 26.38
C ALA A 247 -1.75 -0.78 27.62
N LEU A 248 -0.57 -0.18 27.45
CA LEU A 248 0.29 0.21 28.56
C LEU A 248 -0.36 1.29 29.44
N ALA A 249 -1.03 2.28 28.85
CA ALA A 249 -1.72 3.34 29.60
C ALA A 249 -2.95 2.84 30.36
N GLU A 250 -3.57 1.75 29.88
CA GLU A 250 -4.72 1.07 30.51
C GLU A 250 -4.27 -0.04 31.48
N ASP A 251 -2.98 -0.12 31.82
CA ASP A 251 -2.40 -1.12 32.73
C ASP A 251 -2.68 -2.59 32.34
N LEU A 252 -2.94 -2.86 31.05
CA LEU A 252 -3.20 -4.24 30.56
C LEU A 252 -1.92 -5.10 30.60
N PHE A 253 -0.76 -4.47 30.51
CA PHE A 253 0.56 -5.05 30.77
C PHE A 253 1.57 -3.97 31.15
N GLY A 254 2.67 -4.37 31.78
CA GLY A 254 3.74 -3.46 32.21
C GLY A 254 4.76 -3.09 31.13
N GLU A 255 5.65 -2.16 31.47
CA GLU A 255 6.67 -1.59 30.57
C GLU A 255 7.58 -2.65 29.93
N SER A 256 7.94 -3.70 30.67
CA SER A 256 8.75 -4.80 30.14
C SER A 256 8.10 -5.45 28.93
N LYS A 257 6.78 -5.68 28.98
CA LYS A 257 6.04 -6.30 27.87
C LYS A 257 5.84 -5.32 26.72
N ALA A 258 5.60 -4.04 27.04
CA ALA A 258 5.50 -3.00 26.02
C ALA A 258 6.79 -2.87 25.20
N ALA A 259 7.95 -2.87 25.88
CA ALA A 259 9.27 -2.80 25.24
C ALA A 259 9.53 -4.03 24.35
N GLU A 260 9.20 -5.23 24.86
CA GLU A 260 9.27 -6.48 24.08
C GLU A 260 8.42 -6.43 22.81
N LEU A 261 7.14 -6.02 22.91
CA LEU A 261 6.23 -5.92 21.77
C LEU A 261 6.71 -4.89 20.73
N LEU A 262 7.25 -3.76 21.19
CA LEU A 262 7.79 -2.73 20.29
C LEU A 262 9.17 -3.10 19.74
N GLY A 263 9.82 -4.15 20.24
CA GLY A 263 11.16 -4.56 19.82
C GLY A 263 12.25 -3.58 20.25
N MET A 264 12.09 -2.89 21.39
CA MET A 264 13.04 -1.91 21.92
C MET A 264 13.44 -2.22 23.36
N SER A 265 14.48 -1.56 23.88
CA SER A 265 14.84 -1.72 25.29
C SER A 265 13.84 -1.00 26.21
N VAL A 266 13.76 -1.41 27.48
CA VAL A 266 12.93 -0.72 28.49
C VAL A 266 13.41 0.73 28.69
N MET A 267 14.72 0.98 28.57
CA MET A 267 15.29 2.32 28.63
C MET A 267 14.80 3.18 27.45
N ASP A 268 14.80 2.65 26.23
CA ASP A 268 14.29 3.36 25.06
C ASP A 268 12.79 3.63 25.19
N LEU A 269 12.02 2.64 25.65
CA LEU A 269 10.60 2.81 25.94
C LEU A 269 10.35 3.96 26.93
N HIS A 270 11.12 4.03 28.02
CA HIS A 270 11.02 5.14 28.97
C HIS A 270 11.28 6.49 28.31
N ALA A 271 12.31 6.59 27.47
CA ALA A 271 12.61 7.81 26.74
C ALA A 271 11.47 8.19 25.77
N CYS A 272 10.95 7.23 25.00
CA CYS A 272 9.84 7.46 24.08
C CYS A 272 8.55 7.88 24.79
N ARG A 273 8.27 7.34 25.99
CA ARG A 273 7.13 7.78 26.84
C ARG A 273 7.27 9.23 27.33
N ASN A 274 8.50 9.73 27.47
CA ASN A 274 8.79 11.12 27.82
C ASN A 274 8.95 12.03 26.58
N MET A 275 8.61 11.54 25.38
CA MET A 275 8.79 12.26 24.11
C MET A 275 10.27 12.53 23.74
N GLU A 276 11.19 11.74 24.27
CA GLU A 276 12.64 11.82 24.05
C GLU A 276 13.16 10.58 23.28
N CYS A 277 12.34 10.02 22.39
CA CYS A 277 12.61 8.77 21.67
C CYS A 277 13.86 8.92 20.77
N PRO A 278 14.84 8.00 20.82
CA PRO A 278 16.00 8.05 19.94
C PRO A 278 15.60 7.93 18.46
N ASP A 279 16.24 8.69 17.57
CA ASP A 279 15.98 8.65 16.12
C ASP A 279 16.13 7.23 15.54
N GLU A 280 17.02 6.42 16.11
CA GLU A 280 17.25 5.03 15.72
C GLU A 280 16.08 4.10 16.05
N VAL A 281 15.21 4.46 17.00
CA VAL A 281 14.03 3.67 17.40
C VAL A 281 12.79 4.10 16.62
N VAL A 282 12.67 5.39 16.31
CA VAL A 282 11.56 5.94 15.50
C VAL A 282 11.59 5.43 14.05
N ASN A 283 12.80 5.14 13.52
CA ASN A 283 13.01 4.71 12.15
C ASN A 283 13.16 3.19 11.97
N GLN A 284 12.96 2.41 13.04
CA GLN A 284 13.03 0.95 12.99
C GLN A 284 11.78 0.36 12.36
#